data_AF-A0A386C9A9-F1
#
_entry.id   AF-A0A386C9A9-F1
#
_cell.length_a   1.000
_cell.length_b   1.000
_cell.length_c   1.000
_cell.angle_alpha   90.00
_cell.angle_beta   90.00
_cell.angle_gamma   90.00
#
_symmetry.space_group_name_H-M   'P 1'
#
loop_
_entity.id
_entity.type
_entity.pdbx_description
1 polymer ?
#
loop_
_entity_poly.entity_id
_entity_poly.type
_entity_poly.pdbx_seq_one_letter_code
_entity_poly.pdbx_strand_id
1 'polypeptide(L)' 'MEPMPLTVEIWSDVVCPWCYIGKRRFEAALARFAHRDDVEVTYRSFELDPTAPARNPGTGAERLG' A
#
# COMPACT_ATOMS: atom_id res chain seq x y z
N MET A 1 -13.31 -16.98 24.35
CA MET A 1 -12.33 -16.03 23.77
C MET A 1 -12.48 -16.14 22.27
N GLU A 2 -13.04 -15.11 21.63
CA GLU A 2 -13.00 -15.01 20.18
C GLU A 2 -11.53 -14.85 19.75
N PRO A 3 -11.10 -15.52 18.66
CA PRO A 3 -9.74 -15.35 18.17
C PRO A 3 -9.52 -13.90 17.76
N MET A 4 -8.40 -13.30 18.21
CA MET A 4 -8.01 -11.99 17.70
C MET A 4 -7.51 -12.16 16.27
N PRO A 5 -8.02 -11.37 15.31
CA PRO A 5 -7.58 -11.45 13.92
C PRO A 5 -6.10 -11.08 13.80
N LEU A 6 -5.42 -11.68 12.83
CA LEU A 6 -4.07 -11.28 12.45
C LEU A 6 -4.13 -9.90 11.79
N THR A 7 -3.61 -8.88 12.46
CA THR A 7 -3.54 -7.52 11.90
C THR A 7 -2.35 -7.38 10.96
N VAL A 8 -2.61 -6.87 9.75
CA VAL A 8 -1.61 -6.47 8.76
C VAL A 8 -1.71 -4.98 8.51
N GLU A 9 -0.73 -4.21 8.97
CA GLU A 9 -0.63 -2.79 8.67
C GLU A 9 0.22 -2.53 7.43
N ILE A 10 -0.34 -1.84 6.44
CA ILE A 10 0.33 -1.52 5.17
C ILE A 10 0.54 -0.01 5.10
N TRP A 11 1.80 0.42 5.16
CA TRP A 11 2.19 1.79 4.90
C TRP A 11 2.40 1.99 3.40
N SER A 12 1.70 2.97 2.81
CA SER A 12 1.70 3.18 1.37
C SER A 12 1.71 4.66 1.02
N ASP A 13 2.51 5.00 0.01
CA ASP A 13 2.45 6.27 -0.69
C ASP A 13 1.77 6.06 -2.06
N VAL A 14 0.91 7.00 -2.46
CA VAL A 14 0.17 6.97 -3.74
C VAL A 14 1.08 7.18 -4.96
N VAL A 15 2.23 7.84 -4.82
CA VAL A 15 3.16 8.05 -5.94
C VAL A 15 4.13 6.89 -6.14
N CYS A 16 4.18 5.93 -5.21
CA CYS A 16 5.13 4.83 -5.24
C CYS A 16 4.67 3.71 -6.18
N PRO A 17 5.38 3.45 -7.31
CA PRO A 17 5.01 2.36 -8.22
C PRO A 17 5.12 0.98 -7.54
N TRP A 18 6.05 0.82 -6.60
CA TRP A 18 6.24 -0.42 -5.86
C TRP A 18 5.14 -0.67 -4.83
N CYS A 19 4.57 0.37 -4.21
CA CYS A 19 3.40 0.21 -3.35
C CYS A 19 2.21 -0.35 -4.13
N TYR A 20 2.01 0.09 -5.38
CA TYR A 20 0.98 -0.47 -6.25
C TYR A 20 1.23 -1.95 -6.59
N ILE A 21 2.46 -2.29 -7.01
CA ILE A 21 2.86 -3.69 -7.29
C ILE A 21 2.69 -4.56 -6.04
N GLY A 22 3.13 -4.06 -4.89
CA GLY A 22 3.01 -4.71 -3.58
C GLY A 22 1.56 -4.98 -3.22
N LYS A 23 0.68 -3.99 -3.36
CA LYS A 23 -0.77 -4.14 -3.15
C LYS A 23 -1.35 -5.26 -4.01
N ARG A 24 -1.06 -5.29 -5.32
CA ARG A 24 -1.60 -6.35 -6.21
C ARG A 24 -1.08 -7.74 -5.84
N ARG A 25 0.20 -7.84 -5.44
CA ARG A 25 0.79 -9.10 -4.98
C ARG A 25 0.18 -9.55 -3.65
N PHE A 26 0.02 -8.64 -2.69
CA PHE A 26 -0.61 -8.92 -1.40
C PHE A 26 -2.06 -9.37 -1.57
N GLU A 27 -2.86 -8.66 -2.36
CA GLU A 27 -4.25 -9.05 -2.66
C GLU A 27 -4.33 -10.45 -3.28
N ALA A 28 -3.44 -10.77 -4.23
CA ALA A 28 -3.38 -12.08 -4.85
C ALA A 28 -2.98 -13.19 -3.85
N ALA A 29 -2.07 -12.89 -2.93
CA ALA A 29 -1.66 -13.82 -1.87
C ALA A 29 -2.79 -14.04 -0.85
N LEU A 30 -3.41 -12.96 -0.37
CA LEU A 30 -4.51 -12.99 0.59
C LEU A 30 -5.73 -13.74 0.02
N ALA A 31 -6.04 -13.56 -1.26
CA ALA A 31 -7.12 -14.31 -1.92
C ALA A 31 -6.91 -15.84 -1.91
N ARG A 32 -5.65 -16.30 -1.85
CA ARG A 32 -5.25 -17.71 -1.83
C ARG A 32 -4.95 -18.23 -0.42
N PHE A 33 -5.00 -17.36 0.58
CA PHE A 33 -4.70 -17.71 1.96
C PHE A 33 -5.92 -18.35 2.63
N ALA A 34 -5.74 -19.54 3.22
CA ALA A 34 -6.84 -20.33 3.79
C ALA A 34 -7.57 -19.61 4.94
N HIS A 35 -6.86 -18.77 5.69
CA HIS A 35 -7.38 -18.03 6.85
C HIS A 35 -7.59 -16.55 6.54
N ARG A 36 -7.87 -16.19 5.28
CA ARG A 36 -8.03 -14.77 4.88
C ARG A 36 -9.10 -14.03 5.69
N ASP A 37 -10.12 -14.73 6.16
CA ASP A 37 -11.24 -14.16 6.91
C ASP A 37 -10.82 -13.82 8.37
N ASP A 38 -9.68 -14.36 8.82
CA ASP A 38 -9.06 -14.04 10.11
C ASP A 38 -8.01 -12.91 10.00
N VAL A 39 -7.86 -12.27 8.83
CA VAL A 39 -6.88 -11.19 8.59
C VAL A 39 -7.57 -9.84 8.55
N GLU A 40 -7.13 -8.92 9.42
CA GLU A 40 -7.56 -7.52 9.40
C GLU A 40 -6.49 -6.64 8.75
N VAL A 41 -6.83 -5.97 7.66
CA VAL A 41 -5.87 -5.13 6.91
C VAL A 41 -6.16 -3.67 7.17
N THR A 42 -5.16 -2.94 7.67
CA THR A 42 -5.22 -1.49 7.88
C THR A 42 -4.20 -0.79 6.99
N TYR A 43 -4.62 0.20 6.22
CA TYR A 43 -3.72 1.05 5.45
C TYR A 43 -3.36 2.31 6.23
N ARG A 44 -2.08 2.66 6.22
CA ARG A 44 -1.51 3.87 6.81
C ARG A 44 -0.88 4.72 5.71
N SER A 45 -1.14 6.02 5.73
CA SER A 45 -0.50 6.95 4.79
C SER A 45 1.00 7.02 5.06
N PHE A 46 1.81 6.95 4.02
CA PHE A 46 3.25 7.20 4.08
C PHE A 46 3.62 8.25 3.04
N GLU A 47 4.55 9.14 3.38
CA GLU A 47 5.13 10.10 2.45
C GLU A 47 6.58 9.68 2.19
N LEU A 48 6.89 9.32 0.94
CA LEU A 48 8.27 9.01 0.52
C LEU A 48 9.18 10.23 0.67
N ASP A 49 8.65 11.41 0.37
CA ASP A 49 9.31 12.70 0.56
C ASP A 49 8.33 13.69 1.20
N PRO A 50 8.38 13.88 2.53
CA PRO A 50 7.55 14.85 3.25
C PRO A 50 7.85 16.31 2.91
N THR A 51 8.95 16.57 2.20
CA THR A 51 9.34 17.92 1.75
C THR A 51 8.92 18.21 0.31
N ALA A 52 8.31 17.23 -0.36
CA ALA A 52 7.83 17.38 -1.73
C ALA A 52 6.83 18.55 -1.83
N PRO A 53 6.90 19.37 -2.89
CA PRO A 53 5.95 20.44 -3.07
C PRO A 53 4.54 19.89 -3.33
N ALA A 54 3.53 20.57 -2.81
CA ALA A 54 2.11 20.18 -2.97
C ALA A 54 1.67 20.06 -4.45
N ARG A 55 2.38 20.74 -5.36
CA ARG A 55 2.17 20.63 -6.80
C ARG A 55 3.50 20.66 -7.53
N ASN A 56 3.79 19.58 -8.22
CA ASN A 56 4.88 19.54 -9.21
C ASN A 56 4.31 19.91 -10.59
N PRO A 57 4.91 20.84 -11.33
CA PRO A 57 4.55 21.09 -12.72
C PRO A 57 4.90 19.86 -13.58
N GLY A 58 4.06 19.58 -14.58
CA GLY A 58 4.23 18.42 -15.48
C GLY A 58 3.70 17.10 -14.91
N THR A 59 3.59 16.13 -15.81
CA THR A 59 3.15 14.75 -15.54
C THR A 59 4.27 13.92 -14.89
N GLY A 60 3.90 12.78 -14.32
CA GLY A 60 4.88 11.81 -13.81
C GLY A 60 5.79 11.28 -14.92
N ALA A 61 5.27 11.10 -16.14
CA ALA A 61 6.03 10.62 -17.28
C ALA A 61 7.11 11.62 -17.72
N GLU A 62 6.77 12.92 -17.78
CA GLU A 62 7.72 13.97 -18.16
C GLU A 62 8.91 14.11 -17.17
N ARG A 63 8.73 13.68 -15.92
CA ARG A 63 9.75 13.78 -14.87
C ARG A 63 10.71 12.60 -14.82
N LEU A 64 10.38 11.49 -15.48
CA LEU A 64 11.17 10.26 -15.44
C LEU A 64 12.26 10.18 -16.51
N GLY A 65 12.33 11.14 -17.44
CA GLY A 65 13.45 11.34 -18.38
C GLY A 65 13.74 10.15 -19.27
#